data_AF-A0A0T6ZCL4-F1
#
_entry.id   AF-A0A0T6ZCL4-F1
#
_cell.length_a   1.000
_cell.length_b   1.000
_cell.length_c   1.000
_cell.angle_alpha   90.00
_cell.angle_beta   90.00
_cell.angle_gamma   90.00
#
_symmetry.space_group_name_H-M   'P 1'
#
loop_
_entity.id
_entity.type
_entity.pdbx_description
1 polymer ?
#
loop_
_entity_poly.entity_id
_entity_poly.type
_entity_poly.pdbx_seq_one_letter_code
_entity_poly.pdbx_strand_id
1 'polypeptide(L)'
;MYLYHAGSHYARLWEQAGTASASSPDLNGAIGAGWKGIPEKRLEAMEELKGAASVLGALVSARLTAYCAQGLTAKQIGLKFEISERDVAPVLEQDLVACAKCFGYK
;
A
#
# COMPACT_ATOMS: atom_id res chain seq x y z
N MET A 1 -9.14 -7.85 -15.35
CA MET A 1 -8.12 -8.56 -14.55
C MET A 1 -6.95 -7.67 -14.14
N TYR A 2 -6.57 -6.65 -14.94
CA TYR A 2 -5.45 -5.76 -14.66
C TYR A 2 -5.54 -4.99 -13.32
N LEU A 3 -6.75 -4.61 -12.87
CA LEU A 3 -6.96 -3.93 -11.58
C LEU A 3 -6.54 -4.79 -10.38
N TYR A 4 -6.82 -6.10 -10.42
CA TYR A 4 -6.42 -7.03 -9.38
C TYR A 4 -4.89 -7.15 -9.27
N HIS A 5 -4.21 -7.19 -10.42
CA HIS A 5 -2.75 -7.23 -10.46
C HIS A 5 -2.12 -5.93 -9.96
N ALA A 6 -2.68 -4.78 -10.31
CA ALA A 6 -2.23 -3.48 -9.80
C ALA A 6 -2.39 -3.36 -8.28
N GLY A 7 -3.56 -3.71 -7.74
CA GLY A 7 -3.80 -3.71 -6.30
C GLY A 7 -2.88 -4.69 -5.54
N SER A 8 -2.68 -5.88 -6.11
CA SER A 8 -1.79 -6.90 -5.54
C SER A 8 -0.32 -6.48 -5.61
N HIS A 9 0.10 -5.79 -6.67
CA HIS A 9 1.44 -5.21 -6.76
C HIS A 9 1.65 -4.16 -5.66
N TYR A 10 0.71 -3.23 -5.52
CA TYR A 10 0.75 -2.22 -4.46
C TYR A 10 0.80 -2.84 -3.05
N ALA A 11 0.01 -3.88 -2.79
CA ALA A 11 0.05 -4.61 -1.52
C ALA A 11 1.43 -5.25 -1.25
N ARG A 12 2.02 -5.91 -2.25
CA ARG A 12 3.36 -6.54 -2.15
C ARG A 12 4.46 -5.52 -1.87
N LEU A 13 4.38 -4.33 -2.45
CA LEU A 13 5.33 -3.26 -2.12
C LEU A 13 5.25 -2.88 -0.63
N TRP A 14 4.03 -2.81 -0.06
CA TRP A 14 3.85 -2.55 1.38
C TRP A 14 4.32 -3.71 2.28
N GLU A 15 4.17 -4.95 1.85
CA GLU A 15 4.77 -6.14 2.50
C GLU A 15 6.29 -6.05 2.51
N GLN A 16 6.91 -5.77 1.36
CA GLN A 16 8.37 -5.64 1.21
C GLN A 16 8.93 -4.43 1.95
N ALA A 17 8.18 -3.32 2.02
CA ALA A 17 8.51 -2.15 2.82
C ALA A 17 8.47 -2.41 4.34
N GLY A 18 7.91 -3.55 4.76
CA GLY A 18 7.83 -3.99 6.15
C GLY A 18 6.58 -3.51 6.89
N THR A 19 5.50 -3.21 6.17
CA THR A 19 4.26 -2.64 6.73
C THR A 19 3.10 -3.64 6.77
N ALA A 20 3.27 -4.81 6.14
CA ALA A 20 2.32 -5.92 6.24
C ALA A 20 2.98 -7.14 6.88
N SER A 21 3.00 -7.13 8.22
CA SER A 21 2.67 -8.25 9.11
C SER A 21 3.22 -7.97 10.51
N ALA A 22 2.46 -8.33 11.54
CA ALA A 22 2.82 -8.40 12.95
C ALA A 22 3.93 -9.46 13.25
N SER A 23 4.80 -9.70 12.27
CA SER A 23 6.03 -10.49 12.36
C SER A 23 7.21 -9.67 11.84
N SER A 24 7.19 -8.35 12.03
CA SER A 24 8.43 -7.60 12.10
C SER A 24 9.30 -8.28 13.17
N PRO A 25 10.53 -8.71 12.88
CA PRO A 25 11.44 -9.11 13.94
C PRO A 25 11.52 -7.95 14.93
N ASP A 26 11.31 -8.24 16.21
CA ASP A 26 11.59 -7.29 17.28
C ASP A 26 13.05 -6.84 17.17
N LEU A 27 13.27 -5.67 16.59
CA LEU A 27 14.59 -5.04 16.53
C LEU A 27 15.03 -4.50 17.89
N ASN A 28 14.18 -4.60 18.92
CA ASN A 28 14.52 -4.28 20.31
C ASN A 28 15.15 -5.45 21.08
N GLY A 29 15.29 -6.65 20.48
CA GLY A 29 15.79 -7.84 21.17
C GLY A 29 17.31 -8.03 21.19
N ALA A 30 18.10 -7.26 20.42
CA ALA A 30 19.54 -7.48 20.36
C ALA A 30 20.32 -6.17 20.15
N ILE A 31 20.57 -5.46 21.25
CA ILE A 31 21.73 -4.56 21.34
C ILE A 31 22.96 -5.47 21.40
N GLY A 32 23.41 -5.95 20.25
CA GLY A 32 24.53 -6.88 20.16
C GLY A 32 24.79 -7.31 18.72
N ALA A 33 25.75 -6.64 18.09
CA ALA A 33 26.39 -7.00 16.82
C ALA A 33 25.51 -6.98 15.53
N GLY A 34 25.64 -5.90 14.76
CA GLY A 34 25.47 -5.95 13.29
C GLY A 34 24.21 -5.29 12.73
N TRP A 35 24.09 -3.96 12.86
CA TRP A 35 23.12 -3.21 12.05
C TRP A 35 23.63 -3.12 10.59
N LYS A 36 23.24 -4.07 9.73
CA LYS A 36 23.62 -4.14 8.30
C LYS A 36 22.74 -3.26 7.37
N GLY A 37 22.29 -2.09 7.84
CA GLY A 37 21.44 -1.20 7.03
C GLY A 37 20.04 -1.75 6.70
N ILE A 38 19.29 -1.01 5.88
CA ILE A 38 18.00 -1.46 5.33
C ILE A 38 18.28 -2.47 4.22
N PRO A 39 17.65 -3.67 4.20
CA PRO A 39 17.80 -4.61 3.09
C PRO A 39 17.43 -3.95 1.75
N GLU A 40 18.24 -4.13 0.71
CA GLU A 40 18.09 -3.45 -0.60
C GLU A 40 16.65 -3.50 -1.14
N LYS A 41 16.01 -4.68 -1.09
CA LYS A 41 14.62 -4.87 -1.53
C LYS A 41 13.59 -4.03 -0.77
N ARG A 42 13.85 -3.74 0.52
CA ARG A 42 12.98 -2.87 1.33
C ARG A 42 13.13 -1.41 0.89
N LEU A 43 14.35 -0.98 0.61
CA LEU A 43 14.61 0.36 0.10
C LEU A 43 13.98 0.56 -1.29
N GLU A 44 14.15 -0.40 -2.19
CA GLU A 44 13.54 -0.39 -3.52
C GLU A 44 12.01 -0.28 -3.43
N ALA A 45 11.36 -1.10 -2.60
CA ALA A 45 9.92 -1.05 -2.41
C ALA A 45 9.45 0.30 -1.83
N MET A 46 10.20 0.89 -0.89
CA MET A 46 9.90 2.20 -0.33
C MET A 46 10.02 3.32 -1.36
N GLU A 47 11.05 3.29 -2.21
CA GLU A 47 11.21 4.29 -3.29
C GLU A 47 10.13 4.14 -4.36
N GLU A 48 9.72 2.91 -4.69
CA GLU A 48 8.62 2.68 -5.62
C GLU A 48 7.28 3.16 -5.04
N LEU A 49 6.99 2.87 -3.77
CA LEU A 49 5.81 3.41 -3.07
C LEU A 49 5.80 4.95 -3.04
N LYS A 50 6.96 5.56 -2.79
CA LYS A 50 7.12 7.01 -2.80
C LYS A 50 6.89 7.60 -4.19
N GLY A 51 7.42 6.96 -5.23
CA GLY A 51 7.15 7.30 -6.62
C GLY A 51 5.67 7.21 -6.95
N ALA A 52 5.03 6.10 -6.61
CA ALA A 52 3.59 5.90 -6.81
C ALA A 52 2.75 6.94 -6.05
N ALA A 53 3.09 7.24 -4.79
CA ALA A 53 2.38 8.24 -4.00
C ALA A 53 2.48 9.66 -4.58
N SER A 54 3.61 10.00 -5.22
CA SER A 54 3.77 11.29 -5.90
C SER A 54 2.86 11.44 -7.12
N VAL A 55 2.56 10.34 -7.82
CA VAL A 55 1.72 10.33 -9.02
C VAL A 55 0.23 10.22 -8.66
N LEU A 56 -0.11 9.35 -7.71
CA LEU A 56 -1.49 9.07 -7.31
C LEU A 56 -2.07 10.20 -6.44
N GLY A 57 -1.22 10.89 -5.68
CA GLY A 57 -1.63 11.92 -4.73
C GLY A 57 -2.14 11.34 -3.40
N ALA A 58 -2.16 12.19 -2.38
CA ALA A 58 -2.32 11.78 -0.99
C ALA A 58 -3.62 11.00 -0.71
N LEU A 59 -4.76 11.45 -1.24
CA LEU A 59 -6.06 10.82 -0.97
C LEU A 59 -6.18 9.44 -1.60
N VAL A 60 -5.76 9.30 -2.86
CA VAL A 60 -5.79 8.03 -3.60
C VAL A 60 -4.84 7.03 -2.94
N SER A 61 -3.60 7.44 -2.63
CA SER A 61 -2.63 6.59 -1.94
C SER A 61 -3.13 6.16 -0.56
N ALA A 62 -3.74 7.06 0.21
CA ALA A 62 -4.26 6.71 1.53
C ALA A 62 -5.39 5.67 1.46
N ARG A 63 -6.32 5.80 0.51
CA ARG A 63 -7.41 4.83 0.31
C ARG A 63 -6.90 3.49 -0.22
N LEU A 64 -5.97 3.49 -1.16
CA LEU A 64 -5.32 2.27 -1.66
C LEU A 64 -4.52 1.57 -0.56
N THR A 65 -3.81 2.31 0.31
CA THR A 65 -3.13 1.72 1.46
C THR A 65 -4.12 1.11 2.45
N ALA A 66 -5.23 1.79 2.75
CA ALA A 66 -6.29 1.25 3.58
C ALA A 66 -6.90 -0.03 3.00
N TYR A 67 -7.12 -0.07 1.68
CA TYR A 67 -7.74 -1.20 1.01
C TYR A 67 -6.77 -2.37 0.76
N CYS A 68 -5.67 -2.11 0.04
CA CYS A 68 -4.75 -3.14 -0.44
C CYS A 68 -3.72 -3.58 0.61
N ALA A 69 -3.23 -2.66 1.44
CA ALA A 69 -2.18 -2.98 2.42
C ALA A 69 -2.73 -3.32 3.80
N GLN A 70 -3.76 -2.60 4.25
CA GLN A 70 -4.36 -2.79 5.58
C GLN A 70 -5.55 -3.75 5.57
N GLY A 71 -6.08 -4.10 4.40
CA GLY A 71 -7.22 -5.02 4.26
C GLY A 71 -8.52 -4.48 4.84
N LEU A 72 -8.70 -3.16 4.91
CA LEU A 72 -9.93 -2.57 5.43
C LEU A 72 -11.11 -2.87 4.51
N THR A 73 -12.25 -3.16 5.12
CA THR A 73 -13.54 -3.36 4.43
C THR A 73 -14.09 -2.05 3.89
N ALA A 74 -15.02 -2.13 2.93
CA ALA A 74 -15.69 -0.94 2.38
C ALA A 74 -16.34 -0.08 3.47
N LYS A 75 -16.97 -0.70 4.47
CA LYS A 75 -17.56 0.00 5.62
C LYS A 75 -16.51 0.77 6.44
N GLN A 76 -15.38 0.13 6.74
CA GLN A 76 -14.29 0.78 7.48
C GLN A 76 -13.66 1.93 6.69
N ILE A 77 -13.53 1.78 5.37
CA ILE A 77 -13.03 2.83 4.48
C ILE A 77 -14.02 4.00 4.42
N GLY A 78 -15.32 3.73 4.27
CA GLY A 78 -16.36 4.76 4.26
C GLY A 78 -16.33 5.60 5.53
N LEU A 79 -16.19 4.96 6.70
CA LEU A 79 -16.03 5.67 7.97
C LEU A 79 -14.74 6.48 8.06
N LYS A 80 -13.61 5.91 7.60
CA LYS A 80 -12.28 6.55 7.71
C LYS A 80 -12.12 7.77 6.81
N PHE A 81 -12.74 7.76 5.64
CA PHE A 81 -12.59 8.80 4.62
C PHE A 81 -13.86 9.63 4.41
N GLU A 82 -14.86 9.47 5.27
CA GLU A 82 -16.16 10.17 5.19
C GLU A 82 -16.86 10.00 3.84
N ILE A 83 -16.74 8.80 3.26
CA ILE A 83 -17.38 8.40 2.00
C ILE A 83 -18.63 7.59 2.34
N SER A 84 -19.75 7.90 1.67
CA SER A 84 -20.97 7.10 1.84
C SER A 84 -20.69 5.64 1.46
N GLU A 85 -21.23 4.67 2.19
CA GLU A 85 -20.97 3.25 1.92
C GLU A 85 -21.29 2.85 0.47
N ARG A 86 -22.27 3.52 -0.16
CA ARG A 86 -22.65 3.31 -1.56
C ARG A 86 -21.58 3.80 -2.55
N ASP A 87 -20.80 4.82 -2.17
CA ASP A 87 -19.81 5.45 -3.04
C ASP A 87 -18.39 4.86 -2.86
N VAL A 88 -18.15 4.06 -1.82
CA VAL A 88 -16.82 3.48 -1.58
C VAL A 88 -16.35 2.60 -2.74
N ALA A 89 -17.24 1.75 -3.26
CA ALA A 89 -16.89 0.84 -4.36
C ALA A 89 -16.46 1.59 -5.64
N PRO A 90 -17.23 2.52 -6.21
CA PRO A 90 -16.81 3.26 -7.40
C PRO A 90 -15.57 4.13 -7.16
N VAL A 91 -15.39 4.69 -5.96
CA VAL A 91 -14.17 5.44 -5.63
C VAL A 91 -12.93 4.53 -5.63
N LEU A 92 -13.02 3.36 -4.99
CA LEU A 92 -11.90 2.40 -4.99
C LEU A 92 -11.61 1.85 -6.39
N GLU A 93 -12.62 1.66 -7.23
CA GLU A 93 -12.41 1.27 -8.62
C GLU A 93 -11.60 2.33 -9.38
N GLN A 94 -11.96 3.62 -9.23
CA GLN A 94 -11.19 4.72 -9.83
C GLN A 94 -9.76 4.81 -9.29
N ASP A 95 -9.57 4.62 -7.98
CA ASP A 95 -8.25 4.58 -7.36
C ASP A 95 -7.41 3.42 -7.93
N LEU A 96 -8.01 2.24 -8.13
CA LEU A 96 -7.34 1.08 -8.73
C LEU A 96 -7.02 1.30 -10.21
N VAL A 97 -7.87 2.01 -10.95
CA VAL A 97 -7.57 2.43 -12.35
C VAL A 97 -6.37 3.37 -12.36
N ALA A 98 -6.30 4.33 -11.44
CA ALA A 98 -5.14 5.22 -11.31
C ALA A 98 -3.88 4.44 -10.94
N CYS A 99 -3.99 3.50 -9.99
CA CYS A 99 -2.91 2.58 -9.59
C CYS A 99 -2.40 1.74 -10.78
N ALA A 100 -3.32 1.17 -11.56
CA ALA A 100 -2.96 0.40 -12.74
C ALA A 100 -2.19 1.23 -13.76
N LYS A 101 -2.63 2.46 -14.04
CA LYS A 101 -1.92 3.39 -14.92
C LYS A 101 -0.53 3.75 -14.38
N CYS A 102 -0.42 3.98 -13.07
CA CYS A 102 0.85 4.28 -12.41
C CYS A 102 1.89 3.17 -12.59
N PHE A 103 1.46 1.90 -12.51
CA PHE A 103 2.34 0.74 -12.68
C PHE A 103 2.36 0.17 -14.11
N GLY A 104 1.70 0.82 -15.07
CA GLY A 104 1.70 0.40 -16.48
C GLY A 104 0.85 -0.84 -16.81
N TYR A 105 -0.08 -1.24 -15.95
CA TYR A 105 -1.05 -2.30 -16.24
C TYR A 105 -2.16 -1.81 -17.20
N LYS A 106 -2.58 -2.65 -18.16
CA LYS A 106 -3.61 -2.36 -19.16
C LYS A 106 -4.56 -3.54 -19.35
#